data_AF-A0A382RJ08-F1
#
_entry.id   AF-A0A382RJ08-F1
#
_cell.length_a   1.000
_cell.length_b   1.000
_cell.length_c   1.000
_cell.angle_alpha   90.00
_cell.angle_beta   90.00
_cell.angle_gamma   90.00
#
_symmetry.space_group_name_H-M   'P 1'
#
loop_
_entity.id
_entity.type
_entity.pdbx_description
1 polymer ?
#
loop_
_entity_poly.entity_id
_entity_poly.type
_entity_poly.pdbx_seq_one_letter_code
_entity_poly.pdbx_strand_id
1 'polypeptide(L)'
;MLVLSVLLLIQHFYGKNHPIKTINIAKLSPFFILIIIFVLLGENLGFYLCASLMFLTICYFYYPEKKDMKKVLFFLLICAAFMMAMYFLFTFLLKVQVPRFFLF
;
A
#
# COMPACT_ATOMS: atom_id res chain seq x y z
N MET A 1 2.82 14.60 -17.64
CA MET A 1 1.43 14.19 -17.30
C MET A 1 0.48 14.25 -18.50
N LEU A 2 0.42 15.37 -19.25
CA LEU A 2 -0.43 15.52 -20.44
C LEU A 2 -0.29 14.42 -21.50
N VAL A 3 0.94 14.04 -21.84
CA VAL A 3 1.22 13.01 -22.87
C VAL A 3 0.64 11.66 -22.46
N LEU A 4 0.75 11.30 -21.18
CA LEU A 4 0.22 10.04 -20.65
C LEU A 4 -1.31 10.03 -20.70
N SER A 5 -1.95 11.16 -20.37
CA SER A 5 -3.40 11.31 -20.43
C SER A 5 -3.94 11.18 -21.87
N VAL A 6 -3.23 11.76 -22.86
CA VAL A 6 -3.61 11.62 -24.28
C VAL A 6 -3.46 10.17 -24.75
N LEU A 7 -2.38 9.49 -24.34
CA LEU A 7 -2.15 8.08 -24.71
C LEU A 7 -3.25 7.17 -24.15
N LEU A 8 -3.66 7.38 -22.90
CA LEU A 8 -4.75 6.65 -22.25
C LEU A 8 -6.10 6.90 -22.92
N LEU A 9 -6.33 8.14 -23.39
CA LEU A 9 -7.55 8.51 -24.10
C LEU A 9 -7.66 7.77 -25.44
N ILE A 10 -6.56 7.72 -26.21
CA ILE A 10 -6.49 6.97 -27.48
C ILE A 10 -6.69 5.47 -27.21
N GLN A 11 -6.05 4.92 -26.16
CA GLN A 11 -6.23 3.53 -25.77
C GLN A 11 -7.68 3.21 -25.36
N HIS A 12 -8.38 4.14 -24.71
CA HIS A 12 -9.78 3.97 -24.33
C HIS A 12 -10.71 3.88 -25.55
N PHE A 13 -10.47 4.69 -26.58
CA PHE A 13 -11.25 4.64 -27.82
C PHE A 13 -10.90 3.44 -28.72
N TYR A 14 -9.67 2.90 -28.65
CA TYR A 14 -9.23 1.76 -29.46
C TYR A 14 -9.46 0.40 -28.79
N GLY A 15 -9.58 0.37 -27.46
CA GLY A 15 -9.84 -0.83 -26.68
C GLY A 15 -11.28 -1.30 -26.87
N LYS A 16 -11.47 -2.43 -27.58
CA LYS A 16 -12.72 -3.19 -27.63
C LYS A 16 -13.39 -3.18 -26.26
N ASN A 17 -14.68 -2.79 -26.23
CA ASN A 17 -15.59 -2.84 -25.08
C ASN A 17 -15.22 -3.95 -24.11
N HIS A 18 -14.33 -3.64 -23.16
CA HIS A 18 -14.08 -4.53 -22.06
C HIS A 18 -15.39 -4.54 -21.28
N PRO A 19 -15.97 -5.72 -20.97
CA PRO A 19 -17.18 -5.76 -20.18
C PRO A 19 -16.93 -4.92 -18.95
N ILE A 20 -17.79 -3.92 -18.72
CA ILE A 20 -17.68 -2.98 -17.61
C ILE A 20 -17.69 -3.82 -16.36
N LYS A 21 -16.50 -4.14 -15.85
CA LYS A 21 -16.33 -4.96 -14.67
C LYS A 21 -16.81 -4.08 -13.53
N THR A 22 -18.01 -4.36 -13.04
CA THR A 22 -18.60 -3.62 -11.94
C THR A 22 -17.63 -3.66 -10.77
N ILE A 23 -17.09 -2.50 -10.41
CA ILE A 23 -16.20 -2.38 -9.27
C ILE A 23 -17.07 -2.64 -8.05
N ASN A 24 -16.83 -3.76 -7.38
CA ASN A 24 -17.52 -4.05 -6.15
C ASN A 24 -16.88 -3.20 -5.03
N ILE A 25 -17.46 -2.02 -4.79
CA ILE A 25 -17.00 -1.04 -3.79
C ILE A 25 -16.95 -1.66 -2.39
N ALA A 26 -17.80 -2.67 -2.10
CA ALA A 26 -17.74 -3.37 -0.82
C ALA A 26 -16.40 -4.08 -0.59
N LYS A 27 -15.69 -4.49 -1.66
CA LYS A 27 -14.35 -5.05 -1.54
C LYS A 27 -13.30 -4.02 -1.12
N LEU A 28 -13.55 -2.72 -1.29
CA LEU A 28 -12.65 -1.64 -0.83
C LEU A 28 -12.89 -1.24 0.63
N SER A 29 -14.01 -1.66 1.23
CA SER A 29 -14.31 -1.36 2.64
C SER A 29 -13.19 -1.69 3.63
N PRO A 30 -12.46 -2.81 3.54
CA PRO A 30 -11.37 -3.12 4.47
C PRO A 30 -10.23 -2.09 4.39
N PHE A 31 -9.99 -1.56 3.20
CA PHE A 31 -8.94 -0.56 2.97
C PHE A 31 -9.29 0.78 3.62
N PHE A 32 -10.54 1.23 3.48
CA PHE A 32 -11.00 2.45 4.14
C PHE A 32 -10.97 2.35 5.66
N ILE A 33 -11.37 1.19 6.21
CA ILE A 33 -11.27 0.93 7.65
C ILE A 33 -9.82 1.00 8.12
N LEU A 34 -8.89 0.39 7.37
CA LEU A 34 -7.46 0.45 7.66
C LEU A 34 -6.91 1.88 7.66
N ILE A 35 -7.35 2.75 6.75
CA ILE A 35 -6.95 4.16 6.73
C ILE A 35 -7.42 4.88 7.99
N ILE A 36 -8.68 4.68 8.41
CA ILE A 36 -9.21 5.30 9.62
C ILE A 36 -8.38 4.87 10.84
N ILE A 37 -8.11 3.56 10.97
CA ILE A 37 -7.28 3.02 12.04
C ILE A 37 -5.87 3.63 11.99
N PHE A 38 -5.28 3.76 10.80
CA PHE A 38 -3.95 4.33 10.63
C PHE A 38 -3.88 5.80 11.07
N VAL A 39 -4.88 6.61 10.73
CA VAL A 39 -4.92 8.02 11.13
C VAL A 39 -5.06 8.16 12.65
N LEU A 40 -5.84 7.29 13.29
CA LEU A 40 -6.07 7.33 14.74
C LEU A 40 -4.88 6.79 15.55
N LEU A 41 -4.21 5.75 15.07
CA LEU A 41 -3.16 5.05 15.82
C LEU A 41 -1.74 5.42 15.38
N GLY A 42 -1.58 6.04 14.21
CA GLY A 42 -0.27 6.29 13.59
C GLY A 42 0.64 7.20 14.42
N GLU A 43 0.06 8.17 15.14
CA GLU A 43 0.82 9.03 16.05
C GLU A 43 1.35 8.26 17.27
N ASN A 44 0.52 7.38 17.85
CA ASN A 44 0.86 6.66 19.09
C ASN A 44 1.73 5.42 18.85
N LEU A 45 1.46 4.65 17.80
CA LEU A 45 2.20 3.42 17.48
C LEU A 45 3.44 3.65 16.63
N GLY A 46 3.59 4.85 16.06
CA GLY A 46 4.67 5.18 15.14
C GLY A 46 4.30 4.92 13.68
N PHE A 47 4.64 5.88 12.83
CA PHE A 47 4.30 5.88 11.41
C PHE A 47 4.76 4.61 10.70
N TYR A 48 5.99 4.17 10.96
CA TYR A 48 6.59 3.03 10.27
C TYR A 48 5.93 1.70 10.63
N LEU A 49 5.67 1.50 11.93
CA LEU A 49 4.98 0.31 12.39
C LEU A 49 3.56 0.24 11.82
N CYS A 50 2.81 1.34 11.91
CA CYS A 50 1.47 1.42 11.33
C CYS A 50 1.45 1.17 9.81
N ALA A 51 2.42 1.71 9.07
CA ALA A 51 2.53 1.50 7.63
C ALA A 51 2.83 0.02 7.29
N SER A 52 3.72 -0.61 8.06
CA SER A 52 4.03 -2.04 7.87
C SER A 52 2.83 -2.95 8.16
N LEU A 53 2.06 -2.66 9.23
CA LEU A 53 0.84 -3.40 9.56
C LEU A 53 -0.24 -3.23 8.50
N MET A 54 -0.43 -2.01 7.99
CA MET A 54 -1.36 -1.77 6.88
C MET A 54 -0.96 -2.58 5.65
N PHE A 55 0.31 -2.52 5.25
CA PHE A 55 0.83 -3.26 4.10
C PHE A 55 0.57 -4.76 4.24
N LEU A 56 0.94 -5.35 5.38
CA LEU A 56 0.74 -6.78 5.64
C LEU A 56 -0.75 -7.15 5.65
N THR A 57 -1.61 -6.31 6.21
CA THR A 57 -3.06 -6.57 6.25
C THR A 57 -3.68 -6.52 4.85
N ILE A 58 -3.24 -5.57 4.02
CA ILE A 58 -3.69 -5.48 2.61
C ILE A 58 -3.23 -6.71 1.84
N CYS A 59 -1.95 -7.08 1.95
CA CYS A 59 -1.42 -8.28 1.30
C CYS A 59 -2.15 -9.54 1.78
N TYR A 60 -2.52 -9.63 3.05
CA TYR A 60 -3.24 -10.79 3.56
C TYR A 60 -4.70 -10.85 3.10
N PHE A 61 -5.41 -9.72 3.08
CA PHE A 61 -6.85 -9.68 2.82
C PHE A 61 -7.20 -9.66 1.32
N TYR A 62 -6.39 -8.98 0.52
CA TYR A 62 -6.65 -8.81 -0.91
C TYR A 62 -5.98 -9.86 -1.80
N TYR A 63 -5.10 -10.69 -1.25
CA TYR A 63 -4.46 -11.74 -2.02
C TYR A 63 -5.42 -12.93 -2.21
N PRO A 64 -5.80 -13.27 -3.45
CA PRO A 64 -6.91 -14.17 -3.74
C PRO A 64 -6.53 -15.66 -3.71
N GLU A 65 -5.25 -16.01 -3.56
CA GLU A 65 -4.78 -17.40 -3.62
C GLU A 65 -4.74 -18.06 -2.24
N LYS A 66 -4.68 -19.40 -2.23
CA LYS A 66 -4.56 -20.21 -1.00
C LYS A 66 -3.48 -19.63 -0.09
N LYS A 67 -3.82 -19.49 1.19
CA LYS A 67 -2.95 -18.97 2.24
C LYS A 67 -1.76 -19.91 2.43
N ASP A 68 -0.69 -19.64 1.69
CA ASP A 68 0.58 -20.35 1.79
C ASP A 68 1.52 -19.56 2.70
N MET A 69 2.06 -20.22 3.72
CA MET A 69 3.00 -19.63 4.67
C MET A 69 4.25 -19.07 3.97
N LYS A 70 4.67 -19.66 2.84
CA LYS A 70 5.80 -19.16 2.05
C LYS A 70 5.54 -17.77 1.47
N LYS A 71 4.30 -17.49 1.06
CA LYS A 71 3.92 -16.19 0.49
C LYS A 71 3.78 -15.13 1.56
N VAL A 72 3.29 -15.49 2.75
CA VAL A 72 3.28 -14.59 3.91
C VAL A 72 4.70 -14.15 4.25
N LEU A 73 5.65 -15.10 4.28
CA LEU A 73 7.06 -14.79 4.53
C LEU A 73 7.67 -13.90 3.42
N PHE A 74 7.29 -14.12 2.16
CA PHE A 74 7.69 -13.26 1.04
C PHE A 74 7.18 -11.82 1.19
N PHE A 75 5.91 -11.63 1.58
CA PHE A 75 5.37 -10.30 1.85
C PHE A 75 6.05 -9.62 3.03
N LEU A 76 6.42 -10.38 4.05
CA LEU A 76 7.18 -9.86 5.19
C LEU A 76 8.56 -9.35 4.75
N LEU A 77 9.24 -10.09 3.89
CA LEU A 77 10.53 -9.68 3.32
C LEU A 77 10.40 -8.42 2.46
N ILE A 78 9.39 -8.35 1.59
CA ILE A 78 9.09 -7.13 0.81
C ILE A 78 8.82 -5.96 1.73
N CYS A 79 8.00 -6.16 2.78
CA CYS A 79 7.70 -5.13 3.76
C CYS A 79 8.98 -4.62 4.41
N ALA A 80 9.84 -5.52 4.91
CA ALA A 80 11.11 -5.14 5.53
C ALA A 80 12.02 -4.35 4.57
N ALA A 81 12.14 -4.78 3.31
CA ALA A 81 12.92 -4.08 2.29
C ALA A 81 12.35 -2.68 1.99
N PHE A 82 11.01 -2.57 1.88
CA PHE A 82 10.34 -1.29 1.68
C PHE A 82 10.55 -0.34 2.87
N MET A 83 10.40 -0.83 4.10
CA MET A 83 10.64 -0.03 5.30
C MET A 83 12.09 0.45 5.39
N MET A 84 13.06 -0.40 5.02
CA MET A 84 14.47 -0.04 4.97
C MET A 84 14.73 1.07 3.94
N ALA A 85 14.13 0.97 2.75
CA ALA A 85 14.25 2.00 1.72
C ALA A 85 13.62 3.34 2.17
N MET A 86 12.44 3.28 2.81
CA MET A 86 11.77 4.47 3.35
C MET A 86 12.61 5.12 4.46
N TYR A 87 13.11 4.32 5.40
CA TYR A 87 14.00 4.80 6.46
C TYR A 87 15.25 5.47 5.89
N PHE A 88 15.88 4.86 4.88
CA PHE A 88 17.03 5.43 4.19
C PHE A 88 16.68 6.77 3.54
N LEU A 89 15.56 6.83 2.82
CA LEU A 89 15.09 8.04 2.15
C LEU A 89 14.82 9.18 3.14
N PHE A 90 14.06 8.93 4.21
CA PHE A 90 13.74 9.98 5.18
C PHE A 90 14.96 10.45 5.98
N THR A 91 15.85 9.52 6.33
CA THR A 91 17.03 9.83 7.15
C THR A 91 18.12 10.51 6.35
N PHE A 92 18.54 9.93 5.22
CA PHE A 92 19.72 10.38 4.49
C PHE A 92 19.39 11.45 3.43
N LEU A 93 18.31 11.28 2.67
CA LEU A 93 17.97 12.22 1.61
C LEU A 93 17.26 13.45 2.17
N LEU A 94 16.23 13.24 2.98
CA LEU A 94 15.37 14.33 3.44
C LEU A 94 15.84 14.98 4.75
N LYS A 95 16.73 14.33 5.51
CA LYS A 95 17.20 14.79 6.84
C LYS A 95 16.04 15.17 7.78
N VAL A 96 14.88 14.55 7.62
CA VAL A 96 13.72 14.82 8.46
C VAL A 96 13.84 13.96 9.71
N GLN A 97 13.60 14.55 10.88
CA GLN A 97 13.44 13.77 12.09
C GLN A 97 12.22 12.87 11.93
N VAL A 98 12.48 11.57 11.84
CA VAL A 98 11.43 10.55 11.83
C VAL A 98 10.60 10.67 13.12
N PRO A 99 9.27 10.55 13.03
CA PRO A 99 8.39 10.66 14.19
C PRO A 99 8.82 9.62 15.23
N ARG A 100 9.41 10.10 16.32
CA ARG A 100 9.98 9.27 17.39
C ARG A 100 8.83 8.54 18.08
N PHE A 101 8.70 7.22 17.92
CA PHE A 101 8.33 6.27 19.00
C PHE A 101 8.51 4.78 18.62
N PHE A 102 9.07 4.07 19.62
CA PHE A 102 9.26 2.64 19.94
C PHE A 102 9.63 1.54 18.92
N LEU A 103 9.42 1.64 17.61
CA LEU A 103 9.93 0.63 16.67
C LEU A 103 10.44 1.30 15.38
N PHE A 104 11.60 1.95 15.53
CA PHE A 104 12.41 2.82 14.65
C PHE A 104 12.13 4.33 14.74
#